data_AF-A0A7L0LX41-F1
#
_entry.id   AF-A0A7L0LX41-F1
#
_cell.length_a   1.000
_cell.length_b   1.000
_cell.length_c   1.000
_cell.angle_alpha   90.00
_cell.angle_beta   90.00
_cell.angle_gamma   90.00
#
_symmetry.space_group_name_H-M   'P 1'
#
loop_
_entity.id
_entity.type
_entity.pdbx_description
1 polymer ?
#
loop_
_entity_poly.entity_id
_entity_poly.type
_entity_poly.pdbx_seq_one_letter_code
_entity_poly.pdbx_strand_id
1 'polypeptide(L)'
;MPASVITAPGPPLHDGVREACDRVIQLLLLNLQKLVYNRGSPNPAEAPLPRPVPFLDALRPHVRELCVETLRLERKRFLWQHQLLALLAVYSAPHCATEALVHLLTLARAPDELALATQLHAVLSSCLTDLLPATVKACVCQIHAGRLPEAQVAQLLRNLASVV
;
A
#
# COMPACT_ATOMS: atom_id res chain seq x y z
N MET A 1 -0.61 20.05 -38.63
CA MET A 1 -1.25 20.09 -37.29
C MET A 1 -0.52 19.05 -36.43
N PRO A 2 0.01 19.43 -35.25
CA PRO A 2 1.46 19.51 -35.05
C PRO A 2 2.16 18.22 -34.59
N ALA A 3 3.47 18.26 -34.80
CA ALA A 3 4.51 17.26 -34.61
C ALA A 3 4.41 16.47 -33.30
N SER A 4 4.46 15.15 -33.45
CA SER A 4 4.96 14.21 -32.46
C SER A 4 6.35 14.67 -32.02
N VAL A 5 6.44 15.35 -30.88
CA VAL A 5 7.68 15.61 -30.18
C VAL A 5 8.20 14.26 -29.71
N ILE A 6 9.13 13.73 -30.49
CA ILE A 6 10.01 12.63 -30.14
C ILE A 6 10.62 13.00 -28.78
N THR A 7 10.18 12.33 -27.72
CA THR A 7 10.86 12.36 -26.42
C THR A 7 12.23 11.73 -26.64
N ALA A 8 13.21 12.53 -27.06
CA ALA A 8 14.60 12.19 -26.84
C ALA A 8 14.75 11.86 -25.34
N PRO A 9 15.50 10.81 -24.96
CA PRO A 9 15.76 10.53 -23.56
C PRO A 9 16.38 11.79 -22.97
N GLY A 10 15.61 12.50 -22.14
CA GLY A 10 16.06 13.73 -21.51
C GLY A 10 17.36 13.45 -20.74
N PRO A 11 18.24 14.45 -20.61
CA PRO A 11 19.46 14.30 -19.82
C PRO A 11 19.11 13.73 -18.44
N PRO A 12 19.96 12.86 -17.86
CA PRO A 12 19.68 12.27 -16.56
C PRO A 12 19.33 13.39 -15.58
N LEU A 13 18.13 13.29 -14.98
CA LEU A 13 17.66 14.24 -13.98
C LEU A 13 18.77 14.46 -12.95
N HIS A 14 19.18 15.72 -12.78
CA HIS A 14 20.24 16.12 -11.87
C HIS A 14 19.93 15.57 -10.47
N ASP A 15 20.91 14.93 -9.82
CA ASP A 15 20.68 14.22 -8.55
C ASP A 15 20.07 15.12 -7.47
N GLY A 16 20.45 16.39 -7.44
CA GLY A 16 19.83 17.39 -6.54
C GLY A 16 18.33 17.60 -6.74
N VAL A 17 17.79 17.48 -7.97
CA VAL A 17 16.34 17.56 -8.22
C VAL A 17 15.64 16.32 -7.65
N ARG A 18 16.23 15.15 -7.87
CA ARG A 18 15.70 13.88 -7.35
C ARG A 18 15.65 13.88 -5.83
N GLU A 19 16.72 14.31 -5.18
CA GLU A 19 16.76 14.44 -3.71
C GLU A 19 15.75 15.45 -3.18
N ALA A 20 15.57 16.58 -3.86
CA ALA A 20 14.54 17.54 -3.50
C ALA A 20 13.14 16.93 -3.61
N CYS A 21 12.85 16.20 -4.69
CA CYS A 21 11.59 15.48 -4.85
C CYS A 21 11.39 14.43 -3.76
N ASP A 22 12.42 13.65 -3.41
CA ASP A 22 12.35 12.66 -2.33
C ASP A 22 12.00 13.33 -0.98
N ARG A 23 12.62 14.48 -0.67
CA ARG A 23 12.29 15.25 0.54
C ARG A 23 10.87 15.79 0.53
N VAL A 24 10.40 16.29 -0.61
CA VAL A 24 9.01 16.76 -0.76
C VAL A 24 8.04 15.61 -0.52
N ILE A 25 8.29 14.43 -1.10
CA ILE A 25 7.46 13.23 -0.88
C ILE A 25 7.45 12.84 0.61
N GLN A 26 8.61 12.84 1.27
CA GLN A 26 8.70 12.54 2.70
C GLN A 26 7.87 13.52 3.56
N LEU A 27 7.93 14.82 3.26
CA LEU A 27 7.12 15.83 3.96
C LEU A 27 5.62 15.64 3.72
N LEU A 28 5.22 15.29 2.50
CA LEU A 28 3.83 14.99 2.16
C LEU A 28 3.33 13.75 2.91
N LEU A 29 4.13 12.67 2.96
CA LEU A 29 3.78 11.46 3.70
C LEU A 29 3.71 11.70 5.20
N LEU A 30 4.63 12.51 5.76
CA LEU A 30 4.58 12.90 7.17
C LEU A 30 3.30 13.70 7.48
N ASN A 31 2.89 14.60 6.58
CA ASN A 31 1.65 15.34 6.73
C ASN A 31 0.43 14.41 6.67
N LEU A 32 0.40 13.47 5.71
CA LEU A 32 -0.66 12.47 5.63
C LEU A 32 -0.71 11.58 6.88
N GLN A 33 0.43 11.19 7.43
CA GLN A 33 0.50 10.45 8.68
C GLN A 33 -0.17 11.22 9.82
N LYS A 34 0.15 12.51 9.98
CA LYS A 34 -0.52 13.36 10.99
C LYS A 34 -2.04 13.41 10.76
N LEU A 35 -2.49 13.51 9.51
CA LEU A 35 -3.92 13.53 9.19
C LEU A 35 -4.63 12.20 9.47
N VAL A 36 -3.97 11.07 9.21
CA VAL A 36 -4.54 9.73 9.41
C VAL A 36 -4.57 9.35 10.90
N TYR A 37 -3.50 9.61 11.65
CA TYR A 37 -3.41 9.19 13.05
C TYR A 37 -4.06 10.17 14.03
N ASN A 38 -4.15 11.48 13.71
CA ASN A 38 -4.84 12.46 14.58
C ASN A 38 -6.35 12.56 14.31
N ARG A 39 -6.93 11.60 13.57
CA ARG A 39 -8.35 11.59 13.21
C ARG A 39 -9.29 11.23 14.38
N GLY A 40 -8.77 10.63 15.45
CA GLY A 40 -9.54 10.28 16.64
C GLY A 40 -9.18 11.18 17.82
N SER A 41 -10.12 12.02 18.27
CA SER A 41 -10.12 12.50 19.66
C SER A 41 -10.56 11.34 20.56
N PRO A 42 -9.95 11.12 21.73
CA PRO A 42 -10.34 10.05 22.66
C PRO A 42 -11.74 10.25 23.28
N ASN A 43 -12.42 11.37 23.02
CA ASN A 43 -13.76 11.64 23.53
C ASN A 43 -14.83 11.31 22.47
N PRO A 44 -15.53 10.16 22.54
CA PRO A 44 -16.52 9.75 21.55
C PRO A 44 -17.78 10.62 21.52
N ALA A 45 -17.99 11.48 22.52
CA ALA A 45 -19.14 12.38 22.61
C ALA A 45 -18.92 13.75 21.94
N GLU A 46 -17.67 14.12 21.61
CA GLU A 46 -17.30 15.43 21.05
C GLU A 46 -16.41 15.35 19.80
N ALA A 47 -15.99 14.15 19.40
CA ALA A 47 -15.11 14.01 18.25
C ALA A 47 -15.84 14.44 16.96
N PRO A 48 -15.40 15.52 16.27
CA PRO A 48 -15.93 15.83 14.95
C PRO A 48 -15.67 14.65 14.03
N LEU A 49 -16.64 14.33 13.17
CA LEU A 49 -16.53 13.31 12.13
C LEU A 49 -15.13 13.36 11.49
N PRO A 50 -14.40 12.23 11.40
CA PRO A 50 -13.03 12.22 10.92
C PRO A 50 -12.94 12.88 9.55
N ARG A 51 -12.24 14.03 9.48
CA ARG A 51 -12.20 14.89 8.29
C ARG A 51 -11.74 14.08 7.08
N PRO A 52 -12.47 14.07 5.94
CA PRO A 52 -12.07 13.33 4.75
C PRO A 52 -10.70 13.80 4.27
N VAL A 53 -9.90 12.87 3.75
CA VAL A 53 -8.64 13.17 3.07
C VAL A 53 -8.82 12.81 1.60
N PRO A 54 -9.25 13.77 0.74
CA PRO A 54 -9.67 13.49 -0.63
C PRO A 54 -8.63 12.74 -1.46
N PHE A 55 -7.35 13.00 -1.20
CA PHE A 55 -6.25 12.28 -1.84
C PHE A 55 -6.29 10.77 -1.55
N LEU A 56 -6.51 10.37 -0.29
CA LEU A 56 -6.59 8.96 0.08
C LEU A 56 -7.90 8.31 -0.39
N ASP A 57 -9.00 9.07 -0.42
CA ASP A 57 -10.26 8.59 -1.01
C ASP A 57 -10.12 8.30 -2.51
N ALA A 58 -9.44 9.17 -3.26
CA ALA A 58 -9.17 8.96 -4.69
C ALA A 58 -8.16 7.82 -4.95
N LEU A 59 -7.27 7.54 -4.00
CA LEU A 59 -6.27 6.49 -4.11
C LEU A 59 -6.83 5.09 -3.79
N ARG A 60 -7.88 4.99 -2.97
CA ARG A 60 -8.51 3.72 -2.55
C ARG A 60 -8.82 2.74 -3.69
N PRO A 61 -9.42 3.13 -4.84
CA PRO A 61 -9.68 2.17 -5.92
C PRO A 61 -8.42 1.63 -6.60
N HIS A 62 -7.25 2.24 -6.38
CA HIS A 62 -5.98 1.91 -7.02
C HIS A 62 -5.03 1.11 -6.10
N VAL A 63 -5.52 0.56 -4.98
CA VAL A 63 -4.70 -0.21 -4.01
C VAL A 63 -3.93 -1.34 -4.69
N ARG A 64 -4.56 -2.09 -5.60
CA ARG A 64 -3.90 -3.18 -6.33
C ARG A 64 -2.73 -2.68 -7.17
N GLU A 65 -2.90 -1.58 -7.90
CA GLU A 65 -1.85 -0.98 -8.72
C GLU A 65 -0.71 -0.45 -7.85
N LEU A 66 -1.03 0.17 -6.71
CA LEU A 66 -0.05 0.61 -5.73
C LEU A 66 0.76 -0.57 -5.18
N CYS A 67 0.12 -1.70 -4.86
CA CYS A 67 0.81 -2.93 -4.46
C CYS A 67 1.76 -3.41 -5.56
N VAL A 68 1.30 -3.50 -6.82
CA VAL A 68 2.13 -3.92 -7.96
C VAL A 68 3.36 -3.02 -8.13
N GLU A 69 3.17 -1.70 -8.09
CA GLU A 69 4.29 -0.75 -8.22
C GLU A 69 5.26 -0.85 -7.04
N THR A 70 4.74 -1.03 -5.82
CA THR A 70 5.58 -1.20 -4.61
C THR A 70 6.46 -2.45 -4.73
N LEU A 71 5.92 -3.55 -5.28
CA LEU A 71 6.64 -4.80 -5.48
C LEU A 71 7.73 -4.73 -6.56
N ARG A 72 7.81 -3.66 -7.37
CA ARG A 72 8.91 -3.50 -8.34
C ARG A 72 10.26 -3.19 -7.70
N LEU A 73 10.27 -2.78 -6.43
CA LEU A 73 11.50 -2.48 -5.66
C LEU A 73 12.43 -1.47 -6.38
N GLU A 74 11.84 -0.50 -7.11
CA GLU A 74 12.60 0.49 -7.88
C GLU A 74 13.32 1.49 -6.96
N ARG A 75 14.62 1.30 -6.72
CA ARG A 75 15.47 2.20 -5.92
C ARG A 75 14.84 2.52 -4.55
N LYS A 76 14.56 3.79 -4.23
CA LYS A 76 13.88 4.24 -3.00
C LYS A 76 12.38 4.43 -3.18
N ARG A 77 11.85 4.20 -4.38
CA ARG A 77 10.45 4.49 -4.73
C ARG A 77 9.48 3.62 -3.92
N PHE A 78 9.83 2.34 -3.82
CA PHE A 78 9.01 1.38 -3.08
C PHE A 78 8.85 1.76 -1.60
N LEU A 79 9.85 2.41 -0.98
CA LEU A 79 9.80 2.78 0.44
C LEU A 79 8.65 3.76 0.72
N TRP A 80 8.54 4.81 -0.10
CA TRP A 80 7.49 5.82 0.08
C TRP A 80 6.14 5.30 -0.40
N GLN A 81 6.08 4.43 -1.41
CA GLN A 81 4.85 3.77 -1.84
C GLN A 81 4.32 2.82 -0.78
N HIS A 82 5.22 2.08 -0.11
CA HIS A 82 4.88 1.19 0.98
C HIS A 82 4.34 1.97 2.19
N GLN A 83 4.98 3.09 2.55
CA GLN A 83 4.47 3.99 3.59
C GLN A 83 3.09 4.55 3.22
N LEU A 84 2.89 4.96 1.96
CA LEU A 84 1.60 5.44 1.47
C LEU A 84 0.52 4.35 1.55
N LEU A 85 0.86 3.11 1.18
CA LEU A 85 -0.03 1.96 1.27
C LEU A 85 -0.44 1.69 2.73
N ALA A 86 0.48 1.78 3.68
CA ALA A 86 0.18 1.66 5.11
C ALA A 86 -0.77 2.76 5.59
N LEU A 87 -0.53 4.01 5.22
CA LEU A 87 -1.40 5.14 5.55
C LEU A 87 -2.82 4.97 4.97
N LEU A 88 -2.91 4.52 3.71
CA LEU A 88 -4.18 4.25 3.04
C LEU A 88 -4.95 3.10 3.71
N ALA A 89 -4.23 2.04 4.10
CA ALA A 89 -4.78 0.88 4.79
C ALA A 89 -5.36 1.25 6.17
N VAL A 90 -4.67 2.09 6.96
CA VAL A 90 -5.19 2.60 8.23
C VAL A 90 -6.37 3.54 8.01
N TYR A 91 -6.28 4.43 7.03
CA TYR A 91 -7.33 5.41 6.71
C TYR A 91 -8.65 4.76 6.29
N SER A 92 -8.59 3.66 5.54
CA SER A 92 -9.74 2.92 5.00
C SER A 92 -9.93 1.55 5.66
N ALA A 93 -9.44 1.39 6.89
CA ALA A 93 -9.59 0.16 7.65
C ALA A 93 -11.07 -0.15 7.96
N PRO A 94 -11.47 -1.43 8.07
CA PRO A 94 -10.62 -2.62 8.01
C PRO A 94 -10.41 -3.20 6.60
N HIS A 95 -11.27 -2.86 5.64
CA HIS A 95 -11.28 -3.51 4.32
C HIS A 95 -9.98 -3.31 3.53
N CYS A 96 -9.50 -2.07 3.43
CA CYS A 96 -8.32 -1.74 2.63
C CYS A 96 -7.04 -2.40 3.19
N ALA A 97 -6.94 -2.57 4.51
CA ALA A 97 -5.83 -3.24 5.16
C ALA A 97 -5.75 -4.72 4.74
N THR A 98 -6.87 -5.42 4.78
CA THR A 98 -6.95 -6.81 4.33
C THR A 98 -6.68 -6.93 2.83
N GLU A 99 -7.25 -6.06 1.99
CA GLU A 99 -7.03 -6.08 0.54
C GLU A 99 -5.58 -5.86 0.17
N ALA A 100 -4.91 -4.89 0.80
CA ALA A 100 -3.48 -4.63 0.57
C ALA A 100 -2.61 -5.85 0.92
N LEU A 101 -2.85 -6.49 2.07
CA LEU A 101 -2.13 -7.70 2.46
C LEU A 101 -2.39 -8.86 1.50
N VAL A 102 -3.65 -9.11 1.11
CA VAL A 102 -3.97 -10.16 0.13
C VAL A 102 -3.26 -9.89 -1.19
N HIS A 103 -3.25 -8.64 -1.68
CA HIS A 103 -2.55 -8.30 -2.92
C HIS A 103 -1.04 -8.54 -2.83
N LEU A 104 -0.37 -8.08 -1.76
CA LEU A 104 1.07 -8.31 -1.60
C LEU A 104 1.39 -9.81 -1.50
N LEU A 105 0.64 -10.56 -0.69
CA LEU A 105 0.83 -12.01 -0.53
C LEU A 105 0.55 -12.79 -1.82
N THR A 106 -0.37 -12.33 -2.66
CA THR A 106 -0.70 -13.01 -3.92
C THR A 106 0.32 -12.72 -5.01
N LEU A 107 0.91 -11.52 -5.00
CA LEU A 107 1.75 -11.02 -6.10
C LEU A 107 3.25 -11.14 -5.85
N ALA A 108 3.69 -11.23 -4.60
CA ALA A 108 5.10 -11.37 -4.26
C ALA A 108 5.69 -12.68 -4.81
N ARG A 109 6.83 -12.58 -5.51
CA ARG A 109 7.57 -13.68 -6.13
C ARG A 109 8.94 -13.90 -5.49
N ALA A 110 9.51 -12.87 -4.91
CA ALA A 110 10.81 -12.87 -4.26
C ALA A 110 10.69 -12.71 -2.73
N PRO A 111 11.69 -13.16 -1.94
CA PRO A 111 11.68 -12.98 -0.49
C PRO A 111 11.66 -11.50 -0.07
N ASP A 112 12.35 -10.62 -0.81
CA ASP A 112 12.36 -9.17 -0.53
C ASP A 112 10.98 -8.54 -0.76
N GLU A 113 10.25 -9.00 -1.77
CA GLU A 113 8.87 -8.60 -2.04
C GLU A 113 7.93 -9.09 -0.92
N LEU A 114 8.12 -10.33 -0.46
CA LEU A 114 7.33 -10.91 0.62
C LEU A 114 7.60 -10.22 1.97
N ALA A 115 8.83 -9.75 2.21
CA ALA A 115 9.18 -8.98 3.38
C ALA A 115 8.37 -7.67 3.49
N LEU A 116 7.92 -7.10 2.38
CA LEU A 116 7.01 -5.95 2.42
C LEU A 116 5.65 -6.32 3.02
N ALA A 117 5.12 -7.51 2.74
CA ALA A 117 3.86 -7.95 3.34
C ALA A 117 3.97 -8.11 4.86
N THR A 118 5.08 -8.64 5.36
CA THR A 118 5.33 -8.80 6.81
C THR A 118 5.57 -7.45 7.50
N GLN A 119 6.30 -6.54 6.86
CA GLN A 119 6.50 -5.17 7.34
C GLN A 119 5.17 -4.40 7.42
N LEU A 120 4.33 -4.49 6.37
CA LEU A 120 3.00 -3.88 6.39
C LEU A 120 2.14 -4.44 7.51
N HIS A 121 2.14 -5.78 7.68
CA HIS A 121 1.41 -6.42 8.76
C HIS A 121 1.84 -5.88 10.13
N ALA A 122 3.14 -5.81 10.40
CA ALA A 122 3.67 -5.33 11.68
C ALA A 122 3.24 -3.89 12.00
N VAL A 123 3.23 -3.01 11.00
CA VAL A 123 2.73 -1.63 11.17
C VAL A 123 1.23 -1.64 11.46
N LEU A 124 0.44 -2.36 10.66
CA LEU A 124 -1.02 -2.36 10.77
C LEU A 124 -1.51 -3.06 12.05
N SER A 125 -0.87 -4.15 12.48
CA SER A 125 -1.25 -4.90 13.69
C SER A 125 -1.06 -4.09 14.97
N SER A 126 -0.24 -3.04 14.95
CA SER A 126 -0.10 -2.12 16.08
C SER A 126 -1.34 -1.25 16.31
N CYS A 127 -2.18 -1.08 15.28
CA CYS A 127 -3.31 -0.15 15.27
C CYS A 127 -4.65 -0.80 14.91
N LEU A 128 -4.65 -2.03 14.39
CA LEU A 128 -5.82 -2.78 13.96
C LEU A 128 -5.88 -4.13 14.68
N THR A 129 -7.04 -4.49 15.22
CA THR A 129 -7.31 -5.80 15.79
C THR A 129 -7.79 -6.78 14.72
N ASP A 130 -7.59 -8.08 14.95
CA ASP A 130 -8.06 -9.18 14.09
C ASP A 130 -7.64 -9.13 12.62
N LEU A 131 -6.57 -8.39 12.31
CA LEU A 131 -6.08 -8.20 10.95
C LEU A 131 -5.72 -9.53 10.26
N LEU A 132 -5.02 -10.42 10.96
CA LEU A 132 -4.60 -11.70 10.41
C LEU A 132 -5.78 -12.64 10.14
N PRO A 133 -6.69 -12.91 11.11
CA PRO A 133 -7.91 -13.67 10.83
C PRO A 133 -8.74 -13.09 9.67
N ALA A 134 -8.89 -11.77 9.59
CA ALA A 134 -9.63 -11.12 8.52
C ALA A 134 -8.94 -11.28 7.15
N THR A 135 -7.61 -11.19 7.10
CA THR A 135 -6.81 -11.39 5.89
C THR A 135 -6.89 -12.84 5.41
N VAL A 136 -6.76 -13.81 6.31
CA VAL A 136 -6.89 -15.24 5.97
C VAL A 136 -8.29 -15.53 5.43
N LYS A 137 -9.34 -15.01 6.08
CA LYS A 137 -10.71 -15.12 5.57
C LYS A 137 -10.85 -14.53 4.17
N ALA A 138 -10.29 -13.34 3.93
CA ALA A 138 -10.31 -12.70 2.61
C ALA A 138 -9.61 -13.54 1.54
N CYS A 139 -8.42 -14.08 1.84
CA CYS A 139 -7.69 -15.00 0.95
C CYS A 139 -8.56 -16.22 0.58
N VAL A 140 -9.12 -16.91 1.58
CA VAL A 140 -9.97 -18.09 1.39
C VAL A 140 -11.22 -17.76 0.57
N CYS A 141 -11.88 -16.63 0.84
CA CYS A 141 -13.02 -16.16 0.04
C CYS A 141 -12.63 -15.89 -1.42
N GLN A 142 -11.46 -15.31 -1.71
CA GLN A 142 -11.01 -15.07 -3.07
C GLN A 142 -10.72 -16.37 -3.83
N ILE A 143 -10.12 -17.36 -3.16
CA ILE A 143 -9.87 -18.70 -3.73
C ILE A 143 -11.20 -19.37 -4.09
N HIS A 144 -12.13 -19.45 -3.14
CA HIS A 144 -13.43 -20.12 -3.38
C HIS A 144 -14.30 -19.40 -4.40
N ALA A 145 -14.23 -18.07 -4.48
CA ALA A 145 -14.96 -17.29 -5.47
C ALA A 145 -14.35 -17.35 -6.87
N GLY A 146 -13.24 -18.08 -7.08
CA GLY A 146 -12.57 -18.18 -8.37
C GLY A 146 -12.02 -16.84 -8.88
N ARG A 147 -11.75 -15.89 -7.98
CA ARG A 147 -11.30 -14.54 -8.34
C ARG A 147 -9.81 -14.46 -8.69
N LEU A 148 -9.05 -15.50 -8.34
CA LEU A 148 -7.61 -15.59 -8.58
C LEU A 148 -7.34 -16.69 -9.61
N PRO A 149 -6.49 -16.44 -10.63
CA PRO A 149 -5.94 -17.49 -11.48
C PRO A 149 -5.19 -18.54 -10.66
N GLU A 150 -5.16 -19.78 -11.13
CA GLU A 150 -4.54 -20.91 -10.43
C GLU A 150 -3.07 -20.66 -10.05
N ALA A 151 -2.30 -20.03 -10.95
CA ALA A 151 -0.92 -19.64 -10.68
C ALA A 151 -0.78 -18.67 -9.48
N GLN A 152 -1.75 -17.75 -9.32
CA GLN A 152 -1.78 -16.82 -8.19
C GLN A 152 -2.23 -17.49 -6.90
N VAL A 153 -3.15 -18.47 -6.98
CA VAL A 153 -3.53 -19.30 -5.82
C VAL A 153 -2.32 -20.10 -5.32
N ALA A 154 -1.58 -20.75 -6.21
CA ALA A 154 -0.36 -21.47 -5.84
C ALA A 154 0.69 -20.55 -5.22
N GLN A 155 0.88 -19.34 -5.77
CA GLN A 155 1.81 -18.35 -5.22
C GLN A 155 1.36 -17.90 -3.82
N LEU A 156 0.09 -17.57 -3.64
CA LEU A 156 -0.48 -17.16 -2.36
C LEU A 156 -0.26 -18.24 -1.29
N LEU A 157 -0.55 -19.51 -1.61
CA LEU A 157 -0.35 -20.62 -0.67
C LEU A 157 1.12 -20.82 -0.30
N ARG A 158 2.05 -20.72 -1.27
CA ARG A 158 3.50 -20.78 -1.00
C ARG A 158 3.95 -19.64 -0.09
N ASN A 159 3.51 -18.42 -0.40
CA ASN A 159 3.86 -17.24 0.39
C ASN A 159 3.31 -17.33 1.82
N LEU A 160 2.06 -17.80 1.99
CA LEU A 160 1.51 -18.08 3.31
C LEU A 160 2.35 -19.12 4.07
N ALA A 161 2.72 -20.23 3.42
CA ALA A 161 3.55 -21.27 4.03
C ALA A 161 4.95 -20.77 4.44
N SER A 162 5.50 -19.76 3.78
CA SER A 162 6.80 -19.19 4.11
C SER A 162 6.78 -18.11 5.20
N VAL A 163 5.61 -17.58 5.55
CA VAL A 163 5.43 -16.53 6.57
C VAL A 163 4.89 -17.11 7.89
N VAL A 164 4.42 -18.35 7.88
CA VAL A 164 4.08 -19.17 9.06
C VAL A 164 5.35 -19.73 9.69
#